data_AF-A0A380FIT9-F1
#
_entry.id   AF-A0A380FIT9-F1
#
_cell.length_a   1.000
_cell.length_b   1.000
_cell.length_c   1.000
_cell.angle_alpha   90.00
_cell.angle_beta   90.00
_cell.angle_gamma   90.00
#
_symmetry.space_group_name_H-M   'P 1'
#
loop_
_entity.id
_entity.type
_entity.pdbx_description
1 polymer ?
#
loop_
_entity_poly.entity_id
_entity_poly.type
_entity_poly.pdbx_seq_one_letter_code
_entity_poly.pdbx_strand_id
1 'polypeptide(L)' 'MLKFILKVFMDLDFIKDENGIISMNQTSTKREIESSKYYQGRLDRIAVEKLMLYEDFSNLKQWIKAELKDN' A
#
# COMPACT_ATOMS: atom_id res chain seq x y z
N MET A 1 -10.51 7.42 -3.26
CA MET A 1 -10.12 7.45 -1.84
C MET A 1 -10.93 6.48 -0.98
N LEU A 2 -12.27 6.59 -0.94
CA LEU A 2 -13.12 5.72 -0.11
C LEU A 2 -12.87 4.21 -0.33
N LYS A 3 -12.85 3.74 -1.59
CA LYS A 3 -12.55 2.34 -1.92
C LYS A 3 -11.22 1.83 -1.37
N PHE A 4 -10.22 2.71 -1.23
CA PHE A 4 -8.92 2.35 -0.65
C PHE A 4 -9.03 2.19 0.87
N ILE A 5 -9.67 3.15 1.55
CA ILE A 5 -9.90 3.09 3.00
C ILE A 5 -10.68 1.82 3.36
N LEU A 6 -11.74 1.50 2.61
CA LEU A 6 -12.52 0.29 2.82
C LEU A 6 -11.69 -0.99 2.61
N LYS A 7 -10.81 -1.03 1.60
CA LYS A 7 -9.89 -2.16 1.42
C LYS A 7 -8.94 -2.33 2.60
N VAL A 8 -8.36 -1.24 3.10
CA VAL A 8 -7.48 -1.27 4.28
C VAL A 8 -8.25 -1.73 5.51
N PHE A 9 -9.46 -1.22 5.75
CA PHE A 9 -10.26 -1.59 6.91
C PHE A 9 -10.74 -3.04 6.87
N MET A 10 -11.04 -3.56 5.68
CA MET A 10 -11.42 -4.96 5.50
C MET A 10 -10.22 -5.90 5.70
N ASP A 11 -9.04 -5.52 5.22
CA ASP A 11 -7.78 -6.26 5.41
C ASP A 11 -7.33 -6.27 6.89
N LEU A 12 -7.62 -5.19 7.62
CA LEU A 12 -7.42 -5.08 9.07
C LEU A 12 -8.62 -5.62 9.87
N ASP A 13 -9.59 -6.27 9.21
CA ASP A 13 -10.71 -6.95 9.87
C ASP A 13 -11.61 -6.02 10.70
N PHE A 14 -11.60 -4.70 10.44
CA PHE A 14 -12.47 -3.71 11.10
C PHE A 14 -13.88 -3.69 10.53
N ILE A 15 -14.01 -4.06 9.25
CA ILE A 15 -15.28 -4.12 8.53
C ILE A 15 -15.38 -5.42 7.75
N LYS A 16 -16.61 -5.85 7.51
CA LYS A 16 -16.95 -6.97 6.63
C LYS A 16 -17.93 -6.52 5.56
N ASP A 17 -17.86 -7.17 4.41
CA ASP A 17 -18.80 -7.01 3.30
C ASP A 17 -19.67 -8.26 3.21
N GLU A 18 -20.96 -8.10 3.48
CA GLU A 18 -21.97 -9.15 3.35
C GLU A 18 -22.90 -8.77 2.20
N ASN A 19 -22.62 -9.28 1.00
CA ASN A 19 -23.42 -9.05 -0.22
C ASN A 19 -23.55 -7.57 -0.61
N GLY A 20 -22.47 -6.80 -0.51
CA GLY A 20 -22.43 -5.37 -0.81
C GLY A 20 -22.86 -4.48 0.35
N ILE A 21 -23.24 -5.05 1.50
CA ILE A 21 -23.56 -4.32 2.72
C ILE A 21 -22.34 -4.35 3.63
N ILE A 22 -21.76 -3.17 3.87
CA ILE A 22 -20.61 -3.00 4.74
C ILE A 22 -21.07 -2.84 6.17
N SER A 23 -20.51 -3.63 7.08
CA SER A 23 -20.78 -3.54 8.53
C SER A 23 -19.49 -3.61 9.34
N MET A 24 -19.54 -3.08 10.56
CA MET A 24 -18.43 -3.13 11.50
C MET A 24 -18.23 -4.55 12.03
N ASN A 25 -16.97 -4.97 12.17
CA ASN A 25 -16.65 -6.20 12.86
C ASN A 25 -16.58 -5.95 14.37
N GLN A 26 -17.56 -6.47 15.12
CA GLN A 26 -17.70 -6.18 16.57
C GLN A 26 -16.62 -6.84 17.43
N THR A 27 -15.91 -7.85 16.91
CA THR A 27 -14.88 -8.60 17.64
C THR A 27 -13.47 -8.26 17.20
N SER A 28 -13.27 -7.22 16.39
CA SER A 28 -11.93 -6.85 15.94
C SER A 28 -11.07 -6.38 17.11
N THR A 29 -9.84 -6.89 17.16
CA THR A 29 -8.80 -6.40 18.07
C THR A 29 -8.07 -5.19 17.46
N LYS A 30 -7.28 -4.48 18.27
CA LYS A 30 -6.42 -3.39 17.79
C LYS A 30 -5.42 -3.97 16.77
N ARG A 31 -5.35 -3.37 15.59
CA ARG A 31 -4.37 -3.71 14.54
C ARG A 31 -3.62 -2.46 14.10
N GLU A 32 -2.34 -2.62 13.78
CA GLU A 32 -1.49 -1.58 13.23
C GLU A 32 -1.81 -1.40 11.74
N ILE A 33 -1.83 -0.15 11.26
CA ILE A 33 -2.16 0.14 9.86
C ILE A 33 -1.12 -0.41 8.90
N GLU A 34 0.12 -0.50 9.38
CA GLU A 34 1.29 -1.06 8.72
C GLU A 34 1.13 -2.55 8.43
N SER A 35 0.27 -3.26 9.15
CA SER A 35 -0.02 -4.67 8.87
C SER A 35 -0.93 -4.86 7.64
N SER A 36 -1.53 -3.79 7.10
CA SER A 36 -2.34 -3.89 5.89
C SER A 36 -1.50 -3.94 4.62
N LYS A 37 -1.69 -4.97 3.81
CA LYS A 37 -1.03 -5.10 2.49
C LYS A 37 -1.44 -3.97 1.54
N TYR A 38 -2.67 -3.48 1.65
CA TYR A 38 -3.15 -2.39 0.81
C TYR A 38 -2.49 -1.06 1.20
N TYR A 39 -2.30 -0.84 2.50
CA TYR A 39 -1.62 0.35 3.00
C TYR A 39 -0.13 0.33 2.59
N GLN A 40 0.56 -0.79 2.83
CA GLN A 40 1.96 -0.96 2.41
C GLN A 40 2.12 -0.77 0.89
N GLY A 41 1.26 -1.40 0.07
CA GLY A 41 1.31 -1.20 -1.38
C GLY A 41 1.08 0.26 -1.83
N ARG A 42 0.34 1.06 -1.05
CA ARG A 42 0.19 2.50 -1.34
C ARG A 42 1.47 3.27 -0.99
N LEU A 43 2.16 2.91 0.09
CA LEU A 43 3.47 3.47 0.44
C LEU A 43 4.52 3.14 -0.65
N ASP A 44 4.58 1.89 -1.09
CA ASP A 44 5.49 1.45 -2.15
C ASP A 44 5.26 2.25 -3.44
N ARG A 45 3.99 2.39 -3.85
CA ARG A 45 3.65 3.19 -5.02
C ARG A 45 4.07 4.64 -4.88
N ILE A 46 3.88 5.24 -3.71
CA ILE A 46 4.33 6.62 -3.45
C ILE A 46 5.86 6.71 -3.51
N ALA A 47 6.58 5.72 -2.98
CA ALA A 47 8.04 5.68 -3.03
C ALA A 47 8.54 5.61 -4.49
N VAL A 48 7.92 4.77 -5.31
CA VAL A 48 8.22 4.69 -6.75
C VAL A 48 7.89 6.01 -7.46
N GLU A 49 6.71 6.59 -7.21
CA GLU A 49 6.31 7.87 -7.80
C GLU A 49 7.30 8.99 -7.44
N LYS A 50 7.77 9.04 -6.18
CA LYS A 50 8.81 9.99 -5.75
C LYS A 50 10.12 9.77 -6.49
N LEU A 51 10.59 8.52 -6.54
CA LEU A 51 11.83 8.19 -7.24
C LEU A 51 11.77 8.62 -8.72
N MET A 52 10.66 8.37 -9.40
CA MET A 52 10.50 8.72 -10.81
C MET A 52 10.34 10.21 -11.08
N LEU A 53 9.73 10.97 -10.15
CA LEU A 53 9.45 12.40 -10.35
C LEU A 53 10.60 13.30 -9.94
N TYR A 54 11.40 12.90 -8.95
CA TYR A 54 12.43 13.74 -8.35
C TYR A 54 13.84 13.40 -8.80
N GLU A 55 14.09 12.19 -9.32
CA GLU A 55 15.38 11.84 -9.90
C GLU A 55 15.49 12.34 -11.35
N ASP A 56 16.66 12.86 -11.70
CA ASP A 56 16.98 13.01 -13.11
C ASP A 56 17.18 11.63 -13.76
N PHE A 57 16.96 11.56 -15.07
CA PHE A 57 17.03 10.30 -15.81
C PHE A 57 18.39 9.61 -15.70
N SER A 58 19.48 10.35 -15.51
CA SER A 58 20.82 9.77 -15.40
C SER A 58 20.99 9.03 -14.08
N ASN A 59 20.54 9.62 -12.97
CA ASN A 59 20.57 9.00 -11.65
C ASN A 59 19.63 7.78 -11.60
N LEU A 60 18.42 7.89 -12.14
CA LEU A 60 17.48 6.77 -12.21
C LEU A 60 18.06 5.60 -13.01
N LYS A 61 18.70 5.88 -14.15
CA LYS A 61 19.37 4.86 -14.98
C LYS A 61 20.54 4.21 -14.26
N GLN A 62 21.30 4.97 -13.47
CA GLN A 62 22.41 4.43 -12.69
C GLN A 62 21.90 3.53 -11.56
N TRP A 63 20.85 3.96 -10.85
CA TRP A 63 20.21 3.16 -9.79
C TRP A 63 19.64 1.85 -10.34
N ILE A 64 18.90 1.86 -11.45
CA ILE A 64 18.38 0.64 -12.11
C ILE A 64 19.54 -0.31 -12.47
N LYS A 65 20.64 0.23 -13.00
CA LYS A 65 21.82 -0.58 -13.33
C LYS A 65 22.51 -1.18 -12.11
N ALA A 66 22.45 -0.53 -10.95
CA ALA A 66 22.99 -1.06 -9.71
C ALA A 66 22.13 -2.24 -9.22
N GLU A 67 20.81 -2.06 -9.19
CA GLU A 67 19.86 -3.08 -8.74
C GLU A 67 19.90 -4.36 -9.60
N LEU A 68 20.17 -4.23 -10.91
CA LEU A 68 20.30 -5.36 -11.84
C LEU A 68 21.65 -6.09 -11.77
N LYS A 69 22.68 -5.51 -11.12
CA LYS A 69 24.00 -6.15 -10.99
C LYS A 69 24.15 -7.00 -9.74
N ASP A 70 23.30 -6.79 -8.75
CA ASP A 70 23.28 -7.56 -7.49
C ASP A 70 22.34 -8.79 -7.55
N ASN A 71 21.90 -9.20 -8.75
CA ASN A 71 21.20 -10.46 -9.02
C ASN A 71 21.96 -11.37 -9.99
#